data_AF-A0A535RM70-F1
#
_entry.id   AF-A0A535RM70-F1
#
_cell.length_a   1.000
_cell.length_b   1.000
_cell.length_c   1.000
_cell.angle_alpha   90.00
_cell.angle_beta   90.00
_cell.angle_gamma   90.00
#
_symmetry.space_group_name_H-M   'P 1'
#
loop_
_entity.id
_entity.type
_entity.pdbx_description
1 polymer ?
#
loop_
_entity_poly.entity_id
_entity_poly.type
_entity_poly.pdbx_seq_one_letter_code
_entity_poly.pdbx_strand_id
1 'polypeptide(L)'
;MQGLRAIIDSPAPYIGMIGSQRRVWAVFKLLHEEGVPAEKLVRVRAPIGLDLGGGTPEEIALCIMAEITMLRHGGSGAVMSESLRVRYMERLKRLKVTAEN
;
A
#
# COMPACT_ATOMS: atom_id res chain seq x y z
N MET A 1 -12.76 11.57 16.02
CA MET A 1 -13.26 10.63 14.99
C MET A 1 -14.14 11.28 13.91
N GLN A 2 -14.44 12.59 14.00
CA GLN A 2 -15.20 13.30 12.97
C GLN A 2 -14.44 13.44 11.62
N GLY A 3 -13.11 13.37 11.63
CA GLY A 3 -12.29 13.57 10.43
C GLY A 3 -12.62 12.61 9.28
N LEU A 4 -12.51 11.30 9.50
CA LEU A 4 -12.80 10.32 8.43
C LEU A 4 -14.27 10.37 8.00
N ARG A 5 -15.20 10.47 8.96
CA ARG A 5 -16.64 10.57 8.67
C ARG A 5 -16.97 11.76 7.78
N ALA A 6 -16.33 12.90 7.99
CA ALA A 6 -16.57 14.12 7.21
C ALA A 6 -16.16 14.01 5.74
N ILE A 7 -15.21 13.12 5.40
CA ILE A 7 -14.65 13.00 4.05
C ILE A 7 -14.96 11.67 3.36
N ILE A 8 -15.57 10.71 4.07
CA ILE A 8 -15.79 9.34 3.57
C ILE A 8 -16.66 9.29 2.30
N ASP A 9 -17.55 10.28 2.15
CA ASP A 9 -18.45 10.45 1.01
C ASP A 9 -17.87 11.35 -0.08
N SER A 10 -16.68 11.91 0.12
CA SER A 10 -16.06 12.80 -0.85
C SER A 10 -15.67 12.05 -2.13
N PRO A 11 -15.67 12.73 -3.29
CA PRO A 11 -15.20 12.16 -4.56
C PRO A 11 -13.67 12.06 -4.64
N ALA A 12 -12.95 12.27 -3.53
CA ALA A 12 -11.49 12.24 -3.52
C ALA A 12 -10.97 10.90 -4.05
N PRO A 13 -10.05 10.88 -5.03
CA PRO A 13 -9.55 9.63 -5.61
C PRO A 13 -8.70 8.82 -4.62
N TYR A 14 -8.26 9.45 -3.52
CA TYR A 14 -7.45 8.85 -2.49
C TYR A 14 -7.85 9.41 -1.12
N ILE A 15 -8.12 8.53 -0.17
CA ILE A 15 -8.41 8.85 1.23
C ILE A 15 -7.50 7.96 2.08
N GLY A 16 -6.68 8.56 2.93
CA GLY A 16 -5.77 7.83 3.80
C GLY A 16 -5.97 8.18 5.27
N MET A 17 -5.69 7.23 6.15
CA MET A 17 -5.73 7.44 7.61
C MET A 17 -4.41 6.99 8.26
N ILE A 18 -3.76 7.93 8.95
CA ILE A 18 -2.60 7.63 9.81
C ILE A 18 -3.07 6.97 11.10
N GLY A 19 -2.43 5.85 11.47
CA GLY A 19 -2.63 5.21 12.77
C GLY A 19 -2.12 3.77 12.79
N SER A 20 -1.88 3.24 13.99
CA SER A 20 -1.60 1.80 14.14
C SER A 20 -2.79 0.97 13.68
N GLN A 21 -2.54 -0.29 13.30
CA GLN A 21 -3.61 -1.22 12.92
C GLN A 21 -4.72 -1.25 13.98
N ARG A 22 -4.37 -1.31 15.28
CA ARG A 22 -5.35 -1.26 16.38
C ARG A 22 -6.25 -0.03 16.32
N ARG A 23 -5.70 1.16 16.02
CA ARG A 23 -6.48 2.40 15.87
C ARG A 23 -7.37 2.34 14.65
N VAL A 24 -6.86 1.83 13.52
CA VAL A 24 -7.64 1.64 12.29
C VAL A 24 -8.86 0.76 12.55
N TRP A 25 -8.65 -0.41 13.15
CA TRP A 25 -9.73 -1.33 13.50
C TRP A 25 -10.78 -0.70 14.41
N ALA A 26 -10.36 0.04 15.44
CA ALA A 26 -11.29 0.71 16.35
C ALA A 26 -12.16 1.77 15.64
N VAL A 27 -11.55 2.58 14.76
CA VAL A 27 -12.27 3.60 13.99
C VAL A 27 -13.23 2.96 12.98
N PHE A 28 -12.78 1.93 12.27
CA PHE A 28 -13.62 1.25 11.26
C PHE A 28 -14.80 0.55 11.90
N LYS A 29 -14.57 -0.16 13.02
CA LYS A 29 -15.64 -0.80 13.79
C LYS A 29 -16.70 0.22 14.22
N LEU A 30 -16.28 1.34 14.79
CA LEU A 30 -17.23 2.36 15.24
C LEU A 30 -18.03 2.94 14.06
N LEU A 31 -17.36 3.34 12.98
CA LEU A 31 -18.06 3.92 11.82
C LEU A 31 -19.04 2.92 11.21
N HIS A 32 -18.69 1.63 11.21
CA HIS A 32 -19.60 0.58 10.78
C HIS A 32 -20.83 0.46 11.69
N GLU A 33 -20.64 0.49 13.02
CA GLU A 33 -21.74 0.52 14.00
C GLU A 33 -22.62 1.78 13.87
N GLU A 34 -22.06 2.89 13.41
CA GLU A 34 -22.77 4.14 13.05
C GLU A 34 -23.41 4.11 11.64
N GLY A 35 -23.46 2.94 10.99
CA GLY A 35 -24.12 2.74 9.70
C GLY A 35 -23.32 3.16 8.47
N VAL A 36 -22.00 3.37 8.56
CA VAL A 36 -21.16 3.53 7.37
C VAL A 36 -21.04 2.19 6.63
N PRO A 37 -21.39 2.12 5.34
CA PRO A 37 -21.23 0.91 4.53
C PRO A 37 -19.77 0.44 4.46
N ALA A 38 -19.56 -0.88 4.45
CA ALA A 38 -18.21 -1.47 4.43
C ALA A 38 -17.42 -1.07 3.17
N GLU A 39 -18.09 -0.90 2.04
CA GLU A 39 -17.51 -0.50 0.76
C GLU A 39 -16.83 0.88 0.86
N LYS A 40 -17.43 1.78 1.66
CA LYS A 40 -16.87 3.11 1.92
C LYS A 40 -15.68 3.06 2.87
N LEU A 41 -15.59 2.06 3.75
CA LEU A 41 -14.42 1.88 4.61
C LEU A 41 -13.26 1.22 3.84
N VAL A 42 -13.57 0.27 2.94
CA VAL A 42 -12.57 -0.46 2.13
C VAL A 42 -11.80 0.44 1.16
N ARG A 43 -12.40 1.56 0.69
CA ARG A 43 -11.66 2.52 -0.16
C ARG A 43 -10.59 3.32 0.59
N VAL A 44 -10.59 3.32 1.92
CA VAL A 44 -9.67 4.10 2.75
C VAL A 44 -8.36 3.34 2.91
N ARG A 45 -7.24 4.00 2.62
CA ARG A 45 -5.89 3.46 2.85
C ARG A 45 -5.50 3.66 4.32
N ALA A 46 -5.61 2.60 5.11
CA ALA A 46 -5.42 2.65 6.56
C ALA A 46 -4.78 1.35 7.08
N PRO A 47 -3.56 1.39 7.65
CA PRO A 47 -2.67 2.54 7.74
C PRO A 47 -2.29 3.08 6.35
N ILE A 48 -2.18 4.39 6.24
CA ILE A 48 -1.73 5.06 5.01
C ILE A 48 -0.25 4.79 4.73
N GLY A 49 0.13 4.68 3.45
CA GLY A 49 1.52 4.56 3.02
C GLY A 49 1.95 3.14 2.65
N LEU A 50 3.02 3.05 1.87
CA LEU A 50 3.67 1.81 1.49
C LEU A 50 4.50 1.30 2.68
N ASP A 51 4.57 -0.01 2.87
CA ASP A 51 5.39 -0.60 3.92
C ASP A 51 6.88 -0.53 3.54
N LEU A 52 7.53 0.57 3.91
CA LEU A 52 8.98 0.77 3.78
C LEU A 52 9.72 0.51 5.10
N GLY A 53 9.00 0.10 6.15
CA GLY A 53 9.50 0.13 7.53
C GLY A 53 9.65 1.56 8.07
N GLY A 54 10.42 1.68 9.15
CA GLY A 54 10.64 2.97 9.83
C GLY A 54 9.45 3.45 10.67
N GLY A 55 9.65 4.53 11.40
CA GLY A 55 8.66 5.10 12.30
C GLY A 55 8.87 6.58 12.64
N THR A 56 9.92 7.22 12.10
CA THR A 56 10.07 8.67 12.24
C THR A 56 9.02 9.40 11.39
N PRO A 57 8.68 10.65 11.71
CA PRO A 57 7.78 11.45 10.88
C PRO A 57 8.22 11.54 9.40
N GLU A 58 9.52 11.64 9.14
CA GLU A 58 10.10 11.72 7.82
C GLU A 58 9.95 10.39 7.05
N GLU A 59 10.16 9.26 7.73
CA GLU A 59 9.96 7.93 7.15
C GLU A 59 8.48 7.69 6.85
N ILE A 60 7.57 8.08 7.76
CA ILE A 60 6.13 8.01 7.53
C ILE A 60 5.72 8.87 6.33
N ALA A 61 6.26 10.09 6.21
CA ALA A 61 6.00 10.94 5.06
C ALA A 61 6.49 10.28 3.75
N LEU A 62 7.65 9.64 3.77
CA LEU A 62 8.16 8.88 2.63
C LEU A 62 7.24 7.70 2.27
N CYS A 63 6.78 6.92 3.25
CA CYS A 63 5.82 5.83 3.03
C CYS A 63 4.54 6.33 2.34
N ILE A 64 3.99 7.46 2.79
CA ILE A 64 2.78 8.07 2.21
C ILE A 64 3.03 8.54 0.78
N MET A 65 4.11 9.30 0.56
CA MET A 65 4.45 9.83 -0.76
C MET A 65 4.79 8.72 -1.77
N ALA A 66 5.42 7.64 -1.31
CA ALA A 66 5.70 6.46 -2.11
C ALA A 66 4.40 5.76 -2.55
N GLU A 67 3.43 5.55 -1.65
CA GLU A 67 2.14 4.95 -2.01
C GLU A 67 1.38 5.81 -3.03
N ILE A 68 1.29 7.12 -2.80
CA ILE A 68 0.59 8.05 -3.71
C ILE A 68 1.23 8.02 -5.10
N THR A 69 2.55 8.08 -5.16
CA THR A 69 3.31 8.05 -6.43
C THR A 69 3.14 6.71 -7.14
N MET A 70 3.25 5.60 -6.39
CA MET A 70 3.04 4.25 -6.90
C MET A 70 1.66 4.11 -7.55
N LEU A 71 0.60 4.52 -6.84
CA LEU A 71 -0.77 4.45 -7.35
C LEU A 71 -0.97 5.35 -8.58
N ARG A 72 -0.40 6.57 -8.56
CA ARG A 72 -0.49 7.51 -9.69
C ARG A 72 0.11 6.95 -10.98
N HIS A 73 1.18 6.14 -10.87
CA HIS A 73 1.88 5.57 -12.01
C HIS A 73 1.54 4.09 -12.29
N GLY A 74 0.66 3.47 -11.50
CA GLY A 74 0.35 2.04 -11.61
C GLY A 74 1.53 1.12 -11.26
N GLY A 75 2.43 1.59 -10.39
CA GLY A 75 3.58 0.82 -9.91
C GLY A 75 3.18 -0.33 -8.98
N SER A 76 4.06 -1.32 -8.85
CA SER A 76 3.82 -2.50 -7.99
C SER A 76 4.36 -2.38 -6.56
N GLY A 77 5.21 -1.39 -6.28
CA GLY A 77 5.94 -1.30 -5.01
C GLY A 77 7.01 -2.38 -4.81
N ALA A 78 7.21 -3.26 -5.79
CA ALA A 78 8.21 -4.33 -5.72
C ALA A 78 9.63 -3.82 -6.02
N VAL A 79 10.63 -4.51 -5.48
CA VAL A 79 12.04 -4.23 -5.76
C VAL A 79 12.34 -4.54 -7.23
N MET A 80 12.61 -3.51 -8.04
CA MET A 80 12.80 -3.65 -9.49
C MET A 80 13.91 -4.64 -9.87
N SER A 81 15.00 -4.66 -9.10
CA SER A 81 16.16 -5.52 -9.35
C SER A 81 15.88 -7.00 -9.13
N GLU A 82 14.93 -7.37 -8.27
CA GLU A 82 14.54 -8.78 -8.06
C GLU A 82 13.97 -9.39 -9.34
N SER A 83 13.13 -8.64 -10.06
CA SER A 83 12.58 -9.11 -11.34
C SER A 83 13.68 -9.37 -12.39
N LEU A 84 14.76 -8.58 -12.37
CA LEU A 84 15.88 -8.74 -13.28
C LEU A 84 16.76 -9.93 -12.86
N ARG A 85 17.01 -10.06 -11.55
CA ARG A 85 17.78 -11.18 -10.96
C ARG A 85 17.13 -12.52 -11.31
N VAL A 86 15.82 -12.66 -11.12
CA VAL A 86 15.08 -13.90 -11.45
C VAL A 86 15.25 -14.25 -12.93
N ARG A 87 14.96 -13.30 -13.83
CA ARG A 87 15.10 -13.49 -15.28
C ARG A 87 16.53 -13.85 -15.70
N TYR A 88 17.52 -13.22 -15.06
CA TYR A 88 18.93 -13.52 -15.33
C TYR A 88 19.30 -14.95 -14.92
N MET A 89 18.88 -15.39 -13.74
CA MET A 89 19.14 -16.76 -13.25
C MET A 89 18.48 -17.83 -14.12
N GLU A 90 17.25 -17.59 -14.60
CA GLU A 90 16.58 -18.47 -15.56
C GLU A 90 17.36 -18.58 -16.87
N ARG A 91 17.87 -17.46 -17.39
CA ARG A 91 18.69 -17.43 -18.60
C ARG A 91 19.99 -18.22 -18.41
N LEU A 92 20.67 -18.07 -17.27
CA LEU A 92 21.89 -18.83 -16.96
C LEU A 92 21.62 -20.34 -16.89
N LYS A 93 20.50 -20.77 -16.29
CA LYS A 93 20.11 -22.19 -16.25
C LYS A 93 19.93 -22.76 -17.66
N ARG A 94 19.24 -22.02 -18.55
CA ARG A 94 19.03 -22.43 -19.94
C ARG A 94 20.35 -22.59 -20.69
N LEU A 95 21.29 -21.66 -20.53
CA LEU A 95 22.60 -21.71 -21.19
C LEU A 95 23.45 -22.89 -20.75
N LYS A 96 23.37 -23.29 -19.46
CA LYS A 96 24.09 -24.47 -18.96
C LYS A 96 23.54 -25.78 -19.53
N VAL A 97 22.22 -25.89 -19.65
CA VAL A 97 21.55 -27.08 -20.25
C VAL A 97 21.94 -27.27 -21.73
N THR A 98 22.11 -26.18 -22.48
CA THR A 98 22.54 -26.28 -23.89
C THR A 98 24.02 -26.61 -24.06
N ALA A 99 24.84 -26.41 -23.03
CA ALA A 99 26.28 -26.68 -23.07
C ALA A 99 26.65 -28.11 -22.62
N GLU A 100 25.71 -28.82 -21.98
CA GLU A 100 25.87 -30.19 -21.47
C GLU A 100 25.24 -31.26 -22.38
N ASN A 101 24.65 -30.87 -23.52
CA ASN A 101 24.14 -31.74 -24.59
C ASN A 101 24.94 -31.52 -25.88
#